data_AF-A0A937QRH4-F1
#
_entry.id   AF-A0A937QRH4-F1
#
_cell.length_a   1.000
_cell.length_b   1.000
_cell.length_c   1.000
_cell.angle_alpha   90.00
_cell.angle_beta   90.00
_cell.angle_gamma   90.00
#
_symmetry.space_group_name_H-M   'P 1'
#
loop_
_entity.id
_entity.type
_entity.pdbx_description
1 polymer ?
#
loop_
_entity_poly.entity_id
_entity_poly.type
_entity_poly.pdbx_seq_one_letter_code
_entity_poly.pdbx_strand_id
1 'polypeptide(L)' 'MHNMIVGGESYGQGSSREHTALCPMHLGVKAVLAKSLERIHTANLINFGILPLLFKNPSDYDKIDQGDEMRITVMIV' A
#
# COMPACT_ATOMS: atom_id res chain seq x y z
N MET A 1 -11.72 -12.63 -1.83
CA MET A 1 -10.96 -11.87 -0.79
C MET A 1 -9.69 -11.37 -1.43
N HIS A 2 -9.31 -10.12 -1.17
CA HIS A 2 -8.09 -9.51 -1.71
C HIS A 2 -7.12 -9.23 -0.57
N ASN A 3 -5.83 -9.16 -0.90
CA ASN A 3 -4.79 -8.84 0.07
C ASN A 3 -4.50 -7.35 0.09
N MET A 4 -4.06 -6.86 1.25
CA MET A 4 -3.53 -5.51 1.45
C MET A 4 -2.21 -5.63 2.21
N ILE A 5 -1.28 -4.70 1.94
CA ILE A 5 -0.04 -4.57 2.71
C ILE A 5 -0.15 -3.33 3.61
N VAL A 6 0.26 -3.47 4.86
CA VAL A 6 0.44 -2.34 5.78
C VAL A 6 1.94 -2.11 5.99
N GLY A 7 2.41 -0.89 5.76
CA GLY A 7 3.83 -0.51 5.77
C GLY A 7 4.15 0.61 6.75
N GLY A 8 5.41 0.67 7.16
CA GLY A 8 5.92 1.73 8.03
C GLY A 8 6.31 3.00 7.27
N GLU A 9 7.41 3.61 7.71
CA GLU A 9 8.02 4.76 7.02
C GLU A 9 8.79 4.32 5.78
N SER A 10 8.90 5.22 4.80
CA SER A 10 9.67 5.03 3.56
C SER A 10 9.37 3.72 2.85
N TYR A 11 8.09 3.33 2.80
CA TYR A 11 7.71 2.11 2.12
C TYR A 11 8.03 2.21 0.62
N GLY A 12 8.80 1.24 0.12
CA GLY A 12 9.34 1.27 -1.24
C GLY A 12 10.71 1.93 -1.37
N GLN A 13 11.45 2.11 -0.26
CA GLN A 13 12.81 2.63 -0.28
C GLN A 13 13.78 1.81 -1.14
N GLY A 14 14.59 2.54 -1.89
CA GLY A 14 15.70 2.00 -2.67
C GLY A 14 15.44 2.07 -4.16
N SER A 15 15.60 0.95 -4.84
CA SER A 15 15.63 0.93 -6.31
C SER A 15 14.26 1.21 -6.94
N SER A 16 14.27 1.93 -8.05
CA SER A 16 13.09 2.24 -8.88
C SER A 16 12.46 1.04 -9.62
N ARG A 17 12.88 -0.19 -9.32
CA ARG A 17 12.48 -1.40 -10.07
C ARG A 17 10.96 -1.60 -10.01
N GLU A 18 10.32 -1.61 -11.17
CA GLU A 18 8.87 -1.81 -11.33
C GLU A 18 8.39 -3.16 -10.77
N HIS A 19 9.25 -4.17 -10.76
CA HIS A 19 8.97 -5.48 -10.16
C HIS A 19 8.54 -5.41 -8.69
N THR A 20 8.94 -4.36 -7.96
CA THR A 20 8.53 -4.14 -6.57
C THR A 20 7.02 -3.96 -6.42
N ALA A 21 6.33 -3.48 -7.46
CA ALA A 21 4.87 -3.34 -7.49
C ALA A 21 4.20 -4.44 -8.35
N LEU A 22 4.86 -4.90 -9.42
CA LEU A 22 4.34 -5.96 -10.29
C LEU A 22 4.16 -7.29 -9.54
N CYS A 23 5.11 -7.67 -8.68
CA CYS A 23 5.03 -8.94 -7.94
C CYS A 23 3.85 -8.94 -6.94
N PRO A 24 3.68 -7.93 -6.05
CA PRO A 24 2.49 -7.84 -5.21
C PRO A 24 1.16 -7.87 -5.99
N MET A 25 1.11 -7.20 -7.14
CA MET A 25 -0.08 -7.20 -8.00
C MET A 25 -0.44 -8.62 -8.45
N HIS A 26 0.55 -9.40 -8.92
CA HIS A 26 0.34 -10.81 -9.31
C HIS A 26 -0.11 -11.70 -8.14
N LEU A 27 0.25 -11.34 -6.90
CA LEU A 27 -0.19 -12.03 -5.68
C LEU A 27 -1.57 -11.55 -5.18
N GLY A 28 -2.27 -10.72 -5.97
CA GLY A 28 -3.62 -10.25 -5.65
C GLY A 28 -3.68 -9.12 -4.62
N VAL A 29 -2.57 -8.43 -4.36
CA VAL A 29 -2.57 -7.22 -3.52
C VAL A 29 -3.33 -6.11 -4.25
N LYS A 30 -4.28 -5.47 -3.56
CA LYS A 30 -5.11 -4.38 -4.13
C LYS A 30 -4.84 -3.02 -3.52
N ALA A 31 -4.23 -2.98 -2.33
CA ALA A 31 -3.89 -1.73 -1.68
C ALA A 31 -2.59 -1.87 -0.86
N VAL A 32 -1.92 -0.74 -0.68
CA VAL A 32 -0.82 -0.55 0.27
C VAL A 32 -1.22 0.62 1.16
N LEU A 33 -1.21 0.44 2.47
CA LEU A 33 -1.40 1.51 3.45
C LEU A 33 -0.10 1.70 4.23
N ALA A 34 0.54 2.87 4.15
CA ALA A 34 1.82 3.09 4.82
C ALA A 34 1.89 4.41 5.59
N LYS A 35 2.84 4.55 6.52
CA LYS A 35 3.12 5.83 7.20
C LYS A 35 3.68 6.86 6.21
N SER A 36 4.59 6.42 5.34
CA SER A 36 5.07 7.19 4.19
C SER A 36 5.46 6.28 3.02
N LEU A 37 5.41 6.83 1.81
CA LEU A 37 5.68 6.11 0.55
C LEU A 37 6.73 6.85 -0.27
N GLU A 38 7.65 6.10 -0.85
CA GLU A 38 8.65 6.66 -1.75
C GLU A 38 8.06 7.01 -3.11
N ARG A 39 8.37 8.22 -3.60
CA ARG A 39 7.75 8.83 -4.80
C ARG A 39 7.71 7.89 -6.02
N ILE A 40 8.82 7.23 -6.34
CA ILE A 40 8.90 6.35 -7.52
C ILE A 40 8.09 5.07 -7.28
N HIS A 41 8.15 4.52 -6.07
CA HIS A 41 7.38 3.33 -5.75
C HIS A 41 5.87 3.60 -5.77
N THR A 42 5.42 4.77 -5.28
CA THR A 42 4.03 5.21 -5.39
C THR A 42 3.54 5.22 -6.85
N ALA A 43 4.35 5.74 -7.78
CA ALA A 43 4.01 5.72 -9.20
C ALA A 43 3.89 4.28 -9.74
N ASN A 44 4.80 3.39 -9.35
CA ASN A 44 4.74 1.99 -9.74
C ASN A 44 3.48 1.29 -9.21
N LEU A 45 3.11 1.53 -7.93
CA LEU A 45 1.88 0.97 -7.34
C LEU A 45 0.65 1.39 -8.16
N ILE A 46 0.54 2.68 -8.50
CA ILE A 46 -0.56 3.21 -9.31
C ILE A 46 -0.59 2.57 -10.69
N ASN A 47 0.57 2.47 -11.37
CA ASN A 47 0.68 1.89 -12.70
C ASN A 47 0.22 0.42 -12.76
N PHE A 48 0.38 -0.33 -11.66
CA PHE A 48 -0.06 -1.72 -11.57
C PHE A 48 -1.40 -1.89 -10.83
N GLY A 49 -2.16 -0.81 -10.63
CA GLY A 49 -3.51 -0.88 -10.06
C GLY A 49 -3.55 -1.29 -8.58
N ILE A 50 -2.49 -1.01 -7.84
CA ILE A 50 -2.45 -1.11 -6.38
C ILE A 50 -2.72 0.29 -5.82
N LEU A 51 -3.74 0.43 -4.99
CA LEU A 51 -4.11 1.71 -4.38
C LEU A 51 -3.10 2.09 -3.27
N PRO A 52 -2.28 3.15 -3.45
CA PRO A 52 -1.43 3.64 -2.37
C PRO A 52 -2.24 4.55 -1.43
N LEU A 53 -2.20 4.24 -0.14
CA LEU A 53 -2.86 4.97 0.92
C LEU A 53 -1.83 5.38 1.97
N LEU A 54 -2.04 6.55 2.56
CA LEU A 54 -1.26 7.02 3.69
C LEU A 54 -2.14 7.07 4.93
N PHE A 55 -1.56 6.73 6.08
CA PHE A 55 -2.22 7.01 7.35
C PHE A 55 -2.41 8.51 7.50
N LYS A 56 -3.63 8.94 7.84
CA LYS A 56 -3.87 10.33 8.26
C LYS A 56 -3.15 10.63 9.58
N ASN A 57 -3.12 9.66 10.49
CA ASN A 57 -2.36 9.71 11.72
C ASN A 57 -1.40 8.51 11.79
N PRO A 58 -0.07 8.72 11.75
CA PRO A 58 0.90 7.64 11.75
C PRO A 58 0.82 6.68 12.96
N SER A 59 0.27 7.11 14.10
CA SER A 59 0.09 6.22 15.27
C SER A 59 -1.06 5.22 15.12
N ASP A 60 -1.91 5.36 14.09
CA ASP A 60 -2.93 4.35 13.79
C ASP A 60 -2.32 3.05 13.25
N TYR A 61 -1.08 3.08 12.77
CA TYR A 61 -0.33 1.88 12.38
C TYR A 61 -0.21 0.89 13.53
N ASP A 62 0.00 1.37 14.76
CA ASP A 62 0.25 0.53 15.93
C ASP A 62 -1.04 -0.14 16.44
N LYS A 63 -2.19 0.11 15.79
CA LYS A 63 -3.50 -0.44 16.11
C LYS A 63 -3.92 -1.58 15.17
N ILE A 64 -3.08 -1.95 14.21
CA ILE A 64 -3.39 -2.93 13.17
C ILE A 64 -2.47 -4.13 13.35
N ASP A 65 -3.08 -5.30 13.46
CA ASP A 65 -2.38 -6.58 13.56
C ASP A 65 -2.52 -7.40 12.26
N GLN A 66 -1.60 -8.33 12.05
CA GLN A 66 -1.68 -9.25 10.92
C GLN A 66 -2.93 -10.14 11.06
N GLY A 67 -3.76 -10.15 10.01
CA GLY A 67 -4.99 -10.94 9.97
C GLY A 67 -6.26 -10.11 10.18
N ASP A 68 -6.11 -8.82 10.53
CA ASP A 68 -7.24 -7.91 10.62
C ASP A 68 -7.99 -7.78 9.29
N GLU A 69 -9.32 -7.76 9.39
CA GLU A 69 -10.19 -7.53 8.24
C GLU A 69 -10.37 -6.03 8.00
N MET A 70 -9.98 -5.58 6.80
CA MET A 70 -10.01 -4.18 6.42
C MET A 70 -11.05 -3.93 5.32
N ARG A 71 -11.83 -2.86 5.48
CA ARG A 71 -12.79 -2.39 4.47
C ARG A 71 -12.40 -1.00 3.99
N ILE A 72 -12.21 -0.86 2.68
CA ILE A 72 -11.97 0.42 2.02
C ILE A 72 -13.26 0.85 1.32
N THR A 73 -13.80 2.00 1.71
CA THR A 73 -14.97 2.60 1.05
C THR A 73 -14.50 3.73 0.16
N VAL A 74 -14.79 3.63 -1.14
CA VAL A 74 -14.50 4.67 -2.13
C VAL A 74 -15.77 5.48 -2.38
N MET A 75 -15.69 6.79 -2.19
CA MET A 75 -16.74 7.72 -2.57
C MET A 75 -16.40 8.30 -3.94
N ILE A 76 -17.27 8.06 -4.93
CA ILE A 76 -17.21 8.71 -6.24
C ILE A 76 -18.15 9.91 -6.15
N VAL A 77 -17.62 11.11 -6.41
CA VAL A 77 -18.40 12.34 -6.51
C VAL A 77 -19.16 12.42 -7.82
#